data_AF-X1J2I0-F1
#
_entry.id   AF-X1J2I0-F1
#
_cell.length_a   1.000
_cell.length_b   1.000
_cell.length_c   1.000
_cell.angle_alpha   90.00
_cell.angle_beta   90.00
_cell.angle_gamma   90.00
#
_symmetry.space_group_name_H-M   'P 1'
#
loop_
_entity.id
_entity.type
_entity.pdbx_description
1 polymer ?
#
loop_
_entity_poly.entity_id
_entity_poly.type
_entity_poly.pdbx_seq_one_letter_code
_entity_poly.pdbx_strand_id
1 'polypeptide(L)'
;MDFFKPTFYISEALGEQPAGLIKDLIAADERFFEPMPEIAPEAAEGSQSTDHNYNDNTELVEAISKGARGAYWDILRKLRCD
;
A
#
# COMPACT_ATOMS: atom_id res chain seq x y z
N MET A 1 8.30 -24.36 12.60
CA MET A 1 8.02 -22.97 12.20
C MET A 1 7.50 -23.04 10.78
N ASP A 2 6.27 -22.61 10.54
CA ASP A 2 5.72 -22.54 9.19
C ASP A 2 6.14 -21.21 8.57
N PHE A 3 7.05 -21.25 7.59
CA PHE A 3 7.58 -20.04 6.95
C PHE A 3 6.55 -19.31 6.09
N PHE A 4 5.43 -19.96 5.75
CA PHE A 4 4.32 -19.35 5.03
C PHE A 4 3.29 -18.70 5.95
N LYS A 5 3.50 -18.76 7.27
CA LYS A 5 2.66 -18.11 8.29
C LYS A 5 3.52 -17.36 9.31
N PRO A 6 4.23 -16.30 8.89
CA PRO A 6 4.98 -15.47 9.82
C PRO A 6 4.03 -14.89 10.87
N THR A 7 4.42 -15.00 12.14
CA THR A 7 3.68 -14.42 13.25
C THR A 7 4.28 -13.07 13.60
N PHE A 8 3.46 -12.02 13.53
CA PHE A 8 3.84 -10.66 13.88
C PHE A 8 3.15 -10.25 15.18
N TYR A 9 3.80 -9.36 15.94
CA TYR A 9 3.20 -8.71 17.10
C TYR A 9 2.65 -7.35 16.70
N ILE A 10 1.43 -7.04 17.12
CA ILE A 10 0.79 -5.73 17.01
C ILE A 10 0.26 -5.36 18.40
N SER A 11 0.47 -4.10 18.81
CA SER A 11 0.02 -3.63 20.12
C SER A 11 -1.51 -3.46 20.15
N GLU A 12 -2.16 -3.98 21.19
CA GLU A 12 -3.60 -3.81 21.43
C GLU A 12 -4.01 -2.33 21.57
N ALA A 13 -3.06 -1.45 21.95
CA ALA A 13 -3.32 -0.01 22.08
C ALA A 13 -3.69 0.67 20.74
N LEU A 14 -3.46 0.01 19.60
CA LEU A 14 -3.85 0.50 18.28
C LEU A 14 -5.35 0.33 17.98
N GLY A 15 -6.08 -0.37 18.85
CA GLY A 15 -7.51 -0.60 18.69
C GLY A 15 -7.85 -1.65 17.64
N GLU A 16 -9.14 -1.74 17.30
CA GLU A 16 -9.69 -2.79 16.43
C GLU A 16 -9.34 -2.60 14.94
N GLN A 17 -9.02 -1.37 14.52
CA GLN A 17 -8.72 -1.03 13.13
C GLN A 17 -7.42 -0.23 13.01
N PRO A 18 -6.24 -0.83 13.23
CA PRO A 18 -4.96 -0.14 13.16
C PRO A 18 -4.74 0.56 11.81
N ALA A 19 -5.05 -0.08 10.68
CA ALA A 19 -4.95 0.56 9.36
C ALA A 19 -5.82 1.82 9.24
N GLY A 20 -7.05 1.79 9.77
CA GLY A 20 -7.95 2.95 9.79
C GLY A 20 -7.40 4.09 10.64
N LEU A 21 -6.90 3.77 11.84
CA LEU A 21 -6.24 4.74 12.72
C LEU A 21 -5.07 5.43 12.02
N ILE A 22 -4.20 4.65 11.36
CA ILE A 22 -3.07 5.22 10.62
C ILE A 22 -3.56 6.07 9.45
N LYS A 23 -4.58 5.63 8.71
CA LYS A 23 -5.19 6.41 7.62
C LYS A 23 -5.68 7.78 8.11
N ASP A 24 -6.35 7.83 9.26
CA ASP A 24 -6.85 9.09 9.82
C ASP A 24 -5.71 10.00 10.27
N LEU A 25 -4.61 9.43 10.79
CA LEU A 25 -3.43 10.19 11.21
C LEU A 25 -2.65 10.78 10.03
N ILE A 26 -2.51 10.05 8.92
CA ILE A 26 -1.84 10.55 7.71
C ILE A 26 -2.74 11.50 6.92
N ALA A 27 -4.07 11.32 6.98
CA ALA A 27 -5.05 12.08 6.22
C ALA A 27 -4.66 12.20 4.73
N ALA A 28 -4.58 13.42 4.19
CA ALA A 28 -4.21 13.69 2.79
C ALA A 28 -2.72 14.03 2.60
N ASP A 29 -1.86 13.62 3.53
CA ASP A 29 -0.42 13.87 3.42
C ASP A 29 0.19 13.07 2.27
N GLU A 30 0.55 13.77 1.19
CA GLU A 30 1.08 13.18 -0.04
C GLU A 30 2.40 12.41 0.12
N ARG A 31 3.04 12.51 1.29
CA ARG A 31 4.25 11.74 1.59
C ARG A 31 3.96 10.28 1.88
N PHE A 32 2.72 9.94 2.22
CA PHE A 32 2.33 8.59 2.61
C PHE A 32 1.39 7.96 1.58
N PHE A 33 1.51 6.65 1.41
CA PHE A 33 0.46 5.87 0.78
C PHE A 33 -0.54 5.43 1.84
N GLU A 34 -1.83 5.48 1.50
CA GLU A 34 -2.86 5.01 2.41
C GLU A 34 -2.67 3.53 2.72
N PRO A 35 -2.76 3.13 4.01
CA PRO A 35 -2.70 1.73 4.38
C PRO A 35 -3.90 0.98 3.81
N MET A 36 -3.68 -0.27 3.40
CA MET A 36 -4.77 -1.15 3.00
C MET A 36 -5.64 -1.48 4.21
N PRO A 37 -6.98 -1.52 4.05
CA PRO A 37 -7.86 -1.94 5.12
C PRO A 37 -7.56 -3.39 5.53
N GLU A 38 -7.86 -3.72 6.79
CA GLU A 38 -7.72 -5.07 7.32
C GLU A 38 -8.79 -5.98 6.68
N ILE A 39 -8.51 -6.52 5.49
CA ILE A 39 -9.41 -7.46 4.80
C ILE A 39 -9.05 -8.88 5.25
N ALA A 40 -10.05 -9.67 5.62
CA ALA A 40 -9.85 -11.10 5.86
C ALA A 40 -9.26 -11.75 4.58
N PRO A 41 -8.30 -12.69 4.69
CA PRO A 41 -7.63 -13.29 3.51
C PRO A 41 -8.61 -13.84 2.46
N GLU A 42 -9.76 -14.32 2.92
CA GLU A 42 -10.88 -14.88 2.14
C GLU A 42 -11.60 -13.84 1.28
N ALA A 43 -11.59 -12.57 1.70
CA ALA A 43 -12.19 -11.43 0.99
C ALA A 43 -11.14 -10.62 0.18
N ALA A 44 -9.86 -10.98 0.30
CA ALA A 44 -8.78 -10.37 -0.49
C ALA A 44 -8.69 -10.94 -1.91
N GLU A 45 -9.25 -12.12 -2.17
CA GLU A 45 -9.40 -12.70 -3.51
C GLU A 45 -10.40 -11.86 -4.33
N GLY A 46 -9.89 -10.89 -5.09
CA GLY A 46 -10.69 -10.00 -5.94
C GLY A 46 -10.85 -8.57 -5.40
N SER A 47 -10.33 -8.26 -4.21
CA SER A 47 -10.06 -6.85 -3.88
C SER A 47 -8.99 -6.37 -4.85
N GLN A 48 -9.22 -5.24 -5.53
CA GLN A 48 -8.18 -4.59 -6.33
C GLN A 48 -7.04 -4.29 -5.36
N SER A 49 -6.02 -5.15 -5.34
CA SER A 49 -4.81 -4.89 -4.59
C SER A 49 -4.34 -3.53 -5.07
N THR A 50 -4.19 -2.59 -4.15
CA THR A 50 -3.38 -1.40 -4.40
C THR A 50 -1.93 -1.86 -4.41
N ASP A 51 -1.61 -2.74 -5.36
CA ASP A 51 -0.53 -3.70 -5.22
C ASP A 51 0.77 -2.93 -5.09
N HIS A 52 1.29 -2.88 -3.88
CA HIS A 52 2.60 -2.31 -3.59
C HIS A 52 3.70 -3.30 -4.00
N ASN A 53 3.35 -4.39 -4.68
CA ASN A 53 4.28 -5.28 -5.34
C ASN A 53 5.10 -4.53 -6.39
N TYR A 54 6.34 -4.24 -6.00
CA TYR A 54 7.35 -3.58 -6.80
C TYR A 54 7.67 -4.28 -8.13
N ASN A 55 7.41 -5.58 -8.22
CA ASN A 55 7.78 -6.38 -9.38
C ASN A 55 6.69 -6.40 -10.46
N ASP A 56 5.46 -6.01 -10.12
CA ASP A 56 4.32 -6.07 -11.05
C ASP A 56 3.46 -4.81 -10.98
N ASN A 57 4.09 -3.65 -11.18
CA ASN A 57 3.39 -2.36 -11.28
C ASN A 57 3.46 -1.83 -12.72
N THR A 58 2.49 -2.24 -13.56
CA THR A 58 2.45 -1.89 -14.98
C THR A 58 2.39 -0.37 -15.20
N GLU A 59 1.67 0.38 -14.35
CA GLU A 59 1.58 1.84 -14.42
C GLU A 59 2.93 2.51 -14.23
N LEU A 60 3.72 2.04 -13.25
CA LEU A 60 5.08 2.53 -13.01
C LEU A 60 6.00 2.23 -14.19
N VAL A 61 5.93 1.00 -14.73
CA VAL A 61 6.72 0.60 -15.90
C VAL A 61 6.40 1.48 -17.10
N GLU A 62 5.12 1.74 -17.36
CA GLU A 62 4.69 2.65 -18.43
C GLU A 62 5.13 4.09 -18.20
N ALA A 63 5.01 4.62 -16.98
CA ALA A 63 5.44 5.97 -16.68
C ALA A 63 6.95 6.13 -16.91
N ILE A 64 7.74 5.14 -16.49
CA ILE A 64 9.20 5.12 -16.73
C ILE A 64 9.50 5.03 -18.22
N SER A 65 8.77 4.22 -18.99
CA SER A 65 8.97 4.12 -20.46
C SER A 65 8.62 5.42 -21.18
N LYS A 66 7.61 6.15 -20.69
CA LYS A 66 7.21 7.51 -21.15
C LYS A 66 8.15 8.62 -20.66
N GLY A 67 9.16 8.29 -19.86
CA GLY A 67 10.23 9.23 -19.47
C GLY A 67 10.17 9.73 -18.03
N ALA A 68 9.27 9.22 -17.19
CA ALA A 68 9.26 9.56 -15.76
C ALA A 68 10.56 9.12 -15.07
N ARG A 69 11.15 9.98 -14.24
CA ARG A 69 12.41 9.74 -13.53
C ARG A 69 12.30 10.22 -12.08
N GLY A 70 13.15 9.65 -11.23
CA GLY A 70 13.16 9.91 -9.79
C GLY A 70 12.91 8.64 -8.99
N ALA A 71 12.67 8.78 -7.69
CA ALA A 71 12.29 7.66 -6.85
C ALA A 71 10.91 7.13 -7.26
N TYR A 72 10.70 5.82 -7.19
CA TYR A 72 9.44 5.19 -7.64
C TYR A 72 8.22 5.78 -6.93
N TRP A 73 8.31 6.05 -5.63
CA TRP A 73 7.21 6.61 -4.84
C TRP A 73 6.82 8.01 -5.32
N ASP A 74 7.78 8.81 -5.80
CA ASP A 74 7.49 10.16 -6.34
C ASP A 74 6.82 10.07 -7.72
N ILE A 75 7.19 9.07 -8.53
CA ILE A 75 6.51 8.78 -9.79
C ILE A 75 5.07 8.34 -9.52
N LEU A 76 4.85 7.38 -8.62
CA LEU A 76 3.52 6.90 -8.24
C LEU A 76 2.66 8.00 -7.61
N ARG A 77 3.25 8.88 -6.79
CA ARG A 77 2.55 10.03 -6.21
C ARG A 77 2.03 10.96 -7.31
N LYS A 78 2.85 11.30 -8.30
CA LYS A 78 2.44 12.15 -9.43
C LYS A 78 1.29 11.54 -10.24
N LEU A 79 1.36 10.24 -10.51
CA LEU A 79 0.31 9.54 -11.26
C LEU A 79 -1.06 9.51 -10.54
N ARG A 80 -1.09 9.68 -9.22
CA ARG A 80 -2.32 9.70 -8.40
C ARG A 80 -2.89 11.11 -8.20
N CYS A 81 -2.13 12.14 -8.54
CA CYS A 81 -2.54 13.55 -8.45
C CYS A 81 -3.06 14.11 -9.79
N ASP A 82 -2.81 13.42 -10.91
CA ASP A 82 -3.39 13.70 -12.23
C ASP A 82 -4.76 13.03 -12.40
#